data_AF-E0UN92-F1
#
_entry.id   AF-E0UN92-F1
#
_cell.length_a   1.000
_cell.length_b   1.000
_cell.length_c   1.000
_cell.angle_alpha   90.00
_cell.angle_beta   90.00
_cell.angle_gamma   90.00
#
_symmetry.space_group_name_H-M   'P 1'
#
loop_
_entity.id
_entity.type
_entity.pdbx_description
1 polymer ?
#
loop_
_entity_poly.entity_id
_entity_poly.type
_entity_poly.pdbx_seq_one_letter_code
_entity_poly.pdbx_strand_id
1 'polypeptide(L)' 'MSNRRRIPLFQVRLEHYLLVNASNRYWDGSNWTSQKYKARHYPTLTAAQSAQRQLRRLNRIFLKSSTTTIEAVL' A
#
# COMPACT_ATOMS: atom_id res chain seq x y z
N MET A 1 36.50 -7.30 28.99
CA MET A 1 35.99 -6.31 28.01
C MET A 1 34.64 -6.78 27.50
N SER A 2 33.55 -6.12 27.91
CA SER A 2 32.19 -6.54 27.57
C SER A 2 31.77 -5.91 26.24
N ASN A 3 31.72 -6.72 25.17
CA ASN A 3 31.19 -6.33 23.87
C ASN A 3 29.66 -6.25 23.94
N ARG A 4 29.13 -5.13 24.45
CA ARG A 4 27.71 -4.79 24.30
C ARG A 4 27.45 -4.47 22.83
N ARG A 5 27.00 -5.47 22.07
CA ARG A 5 26.38 -5.28 20.76
C ARG A 5 25.22 -4.30 20.95
N ARG A 6 25.39 -3.06 20.46
CA ARG A 6 24.32 -2.06 20.36
C ARG A 6 23.29 -2.61 19.37
N ILE A 7 22.22 -3.22 19.90
CA ILE A 7 21.01 -3.51 19.12
C ILE A 7 20.50 -2.14 18.66
N PRO A 8 20.32 -1.88 17.35
CA PRO A 8 19.72 -0.64 16.91
C PRO A 8 18.28 -0.64 17.42
N LEU A 9 17.98 0.26 18.36
CA LEU A 9 16.68 0.37 19.04
C LEU A 9 15.51 0.73 18.11
N PHE A 10 15.76 0.89 16.81
CA PHE A 10 14.76 1.31 15.83
C PHE A 10 15.03 0.67 14.46
N GLN A 11 14.96 -0.66 14.36
CA GLN A 11 14.55 -1.28 13.08
C GLN A 11 13.04 -1.06 12.91
N VAL A 12 12.66 0.19 12.66
CA VAL A 12 11.32 0.50 12.16
C VAL A 12 11.27 -0.06 10.75
N ARG A 13 10.85 -1.32 10.61
CA ARG A 13 10.40 -1.81 9.31
C ARG A 13 9.21 -0.92 8.97
N LEU A 14 9.41 -0.01 8.02
CA LEU A 14 8.35 0.84 7.53
C LEU A 14 7.42 -0.09 6.75
N GLU A 15 6.46 -0.68 7.46
CA GLU A 15 5.38 -1.44 6.85
C GLU A 15 4.58 -0.46 6.00
N HIS A 16 4.54 -0.68 4.70
CA HIS A 16 3.72 0.08 3.79
C HIS A 16 2.56 -0.77 3.32
N TYR A 17 1.45 -0.11 3.04
CA TYR A 17 0.24 -0.75 2.54
C TYR A 17 0.08 -0.36 1.08
N LEU A 18 -0.30 -1.32 0.24
CA LEU A 18 -0.57 -1.12 -1.18
C LEU A 18 -2.03 -1.43 -1.48
N LEU A 19 -2.61 -0.72 -2.45
CA LEU A 19 -3.93 -1.07 -2.99
C LEU A 19 -3.76 -1.99 -4.19
N VAL A 20 -4.50 -3.09 -4.19
CA VAL A 20 -4.46 -4.12 -5.22
C VAL A 20 -5.87 -4.33 -5.78
N ASN A 21 -6.04 -4.46 -7.09
CA ASN A 21 -7.34 -4.79 -7.68
C ASN A 21 -7.53 -6.30 -7.86
N ALA A 22 -8.73 -6.72 -8.26
CA ALA A 22 -9.06 -8.12 -8.51
C ALA A 22 -8.20 -8.81 -9.59
N SER A 23 -7.47 -8.05 -10.41
CA SER A 23 -6.54 -8.55 -11.42
C SER A 23 -5.08 -8.55 -10.94
N ASN A 24 -4.83 -8.45 -9.63
CA ASN A 24 -3.50 -8.34 -9.03
C ASN A 24 -2.66 -7.18 -9.59
N ARG A 25 -3.31 -6.07 -9.98
CA ARG A 25 -2.63 -4.83 -10.33
C ARG A 25 -2.62 -3.88 -9.14
N TYR A 26 -1.54 -3.12 -9.03
CA TYR A 26 -1.30 -2.17 -7.96
C TYR A 26 -1.72 -0.76 -8.37
N TRP A 27 -2.26 0.01 -7.43
CA TRP A 27 -2.57 1.42 -7.66
C TRP A 27 -1.31 2.26 -7.51
N ASP A 28 -0.92 3.02 -8.55
CA ASP A 28 0.25 3.91 -8.50
C ASP A 28 -0.08 5.36 -8.08
N GLY A 29 -1.37 5.70 -7.93
CA GLY A 29 -1.84 7.05 -7.65
C GLY A 29 -2.68 7.66 -8.78
N SER A 30 -2.52 7.14 -10.00
CA SER A 30 -3.22 7.60 -11.18
C SER A 30 -3.82 6.47 -12.01
N ASN A 31 -3.13 5.32 -12.09
CA ASN A 31 -3.49 4.17 -12.91
C ASN A 31 -3.21 2.83 -12.18
N TRP A 32 -3.71 1.74 -12.78
CA TRP A 32 -3.41 0.37 -12.35
C TRP A 32 -2.18 -0.16 -13.09
N THR A 33 -1.15 -0.55 -12.35
CA THR A 33 0.11 -1.09 -12.87
C THR A 33 0.34 -2.53 -12.42
N SER A 34 1.00 -3.34 -13.24
CA SER A 34 1.49 -4.67 -12.82
C SER A 34 2.76 -4.60 -11.97
N GLN A 35 3.41 -3.44 -11.92
CA GLN A 35 4.71 -3.26 -11.27
C GLN A 35 4.52 -2.82 -9.80
N LYS A 36 4.72 -3.76 -8.87
CA LYS A 36 4.58 -3.53 -7.41
C LYS A 36 5.40 -2.35 -6.89
N TYR A 37 6.64 -2.17 -7.36
CA TYR A 37 7.52 -1.09 -6.91
C TYR A 37 7.04 0.32 -7.34
N LYS A 38 6.22 0.42 -8.39
CA LYS A 38 5.61 1.69 -8.81
C LYS A 38 4.31 2.00 -8.06
N ALA A 39 3.84 1.07 -7.23
CA ALA A 39 2.63 1.27 -6.46
C ALA A 39 2.79 2.45 -5.50
N ARG A 40 1.68 3.09 -5.20
CA ARG A 40 1.63 4.10 -4.16
C ARG A 40 1.69 3.42 -2.80
N HIS A 41 2.71 3.78 -2.03
CA HIS A 41 2.94 3.23 -0.70
C HIS A 41 2.20 4.09 0.34
N TYR A 42 1.30 3.46 1.10
CA TYR A 42 0.59 4.11 2.19
C TYR A 42 1.29 3.75 3.51
N PRO A 43 1.68 4.74 4.34
CA PRO A 43 2.46 4.48 5.55
C PRO A 43 1.63 3.86 6.68
N THR A 44 0.30 3.84 6.56
CA THR A 44 -0.61 3.27 7.57
C THR A 44 -1.78 2.56 6.90
N LEU A 45 -2.34 1.56 7.59
CA LEU A 45 -3.55 0.86 7.13
C LEU A 45 -4.72 1.83 6.95
N THR A 46 -4.87 2.79 7.87
CA THR A 46 -5.93 3.81 7.81
C THR A 46 -5.81 4.68 6.55
N ALA A 47 -4.58 5.07 6.17
CA ALA A 47 -4.35 5.82 4.94
C ALA A 47 -4.74 5.00 3.70
N ALA A 48 -4.37 3.71 3.67
CA ALA A 48 -4.76 2.81 2.59
C ALA A 48 -6.29 2.62 2.51
N GLN A 49 -6.97 2.42 3.64
CA GLN A 49 -8.44 2.31 3.69
C GLN A 49 -9.14 3.61 3.25
N SER A 50 -8.59 4.77 3.61
CA SER A 50 -9.09 6.07 3.15
C SER A 50 -8.97 6.19 1.63
N ALA A 51 -7.80 5.88 1.08
CA ALA A 51 -7.56 5.90 -0.36
C ALA A 51 -8.44 4.88 -1.10
N GLN A 52 -8.60 3.67 -0.57
CA GLN A 52 -9.50 2.65 -1.11
C GLN A 52 -10.95 3.15 -1.18
N ARG A 53 -11.45 3.82 -0.14
CA ARG A 53 -12.80 4.42 -0.14
C ARG A 53 -12.95 5.53 -1.17
N GLN A 54 -11.96 6.41 -1.28
CA GLN A 54 -11.95 7.47 -2.30
C GLN A 54 -11.94 6.87 -3.71
N LEU A 55 -11.08 5.86 -3.93
CA LEU A 55 -10.98 5.17 -5.21
C LEU A 55 -12.27 4.45 -5.58
N ARG A 56 -12.95 3.79 -4.62
CA ARG A 56 -14.26 3.15 -4.86
C ARG A 56 -15.32 4.18 -5.28
N ARG A 57 -15.31 5.38 -4.69
CA ARG A 57 -16.21 6.47 -5.10
C ARG A 57 -15.91 6.90 -6.53
N LEU A 58 -14.64 7.18 -6.85
CA LEU A 58 -14.23 7.57 -8.20
C LEU A 58 -14.53 6.47 -9.23
N ASN A 59 -14.23 5.20 -8.92
CA ASN A 59 -14.49 4.07 -9.81
C ASN A 59 -15.98 3.88 -10.06
N ARG A 60 -16.83 4.02 -9.04
CA ARG A 60 -18.29 3.93 -9.21
C ARG A 60 -18.83 5.01 -10.14
N ILE A 61 -18.23 6.20 -10.11
CA ILE A 61 -18.65 7.35 -10.91
C ILE A 61 -18.09 7.27 -12.34
N PHE A 62 -16.83 6.85 -12.51
CA PHE A 62 -16.10 7.01 -13.77
C PHE A 62 -15.53 5.74 -14.40
N LEU A 63 -15.16 4.71 -13.62
CA LEU A 63 -14.29 3.62 -14.12
C LEU A 63 -14.89 2.21 -14.05
N LYS A 64 -16.08 2.01 -13.46
CA LYS A 64 -16.79 0.71 -13.27
C LYS A 64 -15.85 -0.47 -12.91
N SER A 65 -14.77 -0.20 -12.16
CA SER A 65 -13.71 -1.18 -11.91
C SER A 65 -13.98 -2.06 -10.70
N SER A 66 -13.43 -3.28 -10.77
CA SER A 66 -13.49 -4.39 -9.83
C SER A 66 -12.89 -4.09 -8.44
N THR A 67 -13.28 -4.93 -7.47
CA THR A 67 -12.94 -4.88 -6.05
C THR A 67 -11.45 -4.62 -5.80
N THR A 68 -11.16 -3.70 -4.89
CA THR A 68 -9.80 -3.37 -4.43
C THR A 68 -9.57 -3.95 -3.04
N THR A 69 -8.42 -4.56 -2.79
CA THR A 69 -7.94 -5.07 -1.49
C THR A 69 -6.71 -4.28 -1.04
N ILE A 70 -6.29 -4.48 0.23
CA ILE A 70 -5.10 -3.84 0.81
C ILE A 70 -4.09 -4.94 1.13
N GLU A 71 -2.88 -4.80 0.61
CA GLU A 71 -1.75 -5.69 0.88
C GLU A 71 -0.73 -4.98 1.78
N ALA A 72 -0.27 -5.63 2.85
CA ALA A 72 0.82 -5.13 3.70
C ALA A 72 2.17 -5.60 3.15
N VAL A 73 3.14 -4.69 3.06
CA VAL A 73 4.46 -4.90 2.48
C VAL A 73 5.54 -4.42 3.46
N LEU A 74 6.55 -5.26 3.67
CA LEU A 74 7.69 -5.03 4.54
C LEU A 74 8.90 -4.46 3.78
#